data_AF-A0AAD4L5F0-F1
#
_entry.id   AF-A0AAD4L5F0-F1
#
_cell.length_a   1.000
_cell.length_b   1.000
_cell.length_c   1.000
_cell.angle_alpha   90.00
_cell.angle_beta   90.00
_cell.angle_gamma   90.00
#
_symmetry.space_group_name_H-M   'P 1'
#
loop_
_entity.id
_entity.type
_entity.pdbx_description
1 polymer ?
#
loop_
_entity_poly.entity_id
_entity_poly.type
_entity_poly.pdbx_seq_one_letter_code
_entity_poly.pdbx_strand_id
1 'polypeptide(L)'
;DHDKQMVERWKGEADSALIFAGLFSAVIMVSFVESYKWLLSPDSADQTVELLTQISGQLPNHTNASVKSGPSVGPTAAVMVNLAWFSSMALCFSCSVGATLIQQWARRYLVLMQGPERVYLRPFMLNGVRKFQVERTIQLMGISLHSSILFYAVGVLKFILDINTMLGFTALGICLMLGLMYLIATFLPLFFFDCPYSTPWS
;
A
#
# COMPACT_ATOMS: atom_id res chain seq x y z
N ASP A 1 17.13 -31.46 -6.02
CA ASP A 1 16.58 -30.45 -6.94
C ASP A 1 15.32 -29.79 -6.41
N HIS A 2 14.30 -30.54 -5.98
CA HIS A 2 13.07 -29.98 -5.37
C HIS A 2 13.30 -28.89 -4.30
N ASP A 3 14.15 -29.15 -3.31
CA ASP A 3 14.42 -28.20 -2.23
C ASP A 3 15.07 -26.89 -2.72
N LYS A 4 15.91 -26.96 -3.75
CA LYS A 4 16.55 -25.78 -4.33
C LYS A 4 15.51 -24.93 -5.06
N GLN A 5 14.64 -25.57 -5.87
CA GLN A 5 13.55 -24.90 -6.57
C GLN A 5 12.57 -24.23 -5.61
N MET A 6 12.21 -24.90 -4.52
CA MET A 6 11.35 -24.33 -3.47
C MET A 6 11.97 -23.06 -2.87
N VAL A 7 13.26 -23.10 -2.51
CA VAL A 7 13.94 -21.95 -1.93
C VAL A 7 14.14 -20.81 -2.93
N GLU A 8 14.45 -21.12 -4.19
CA GLU A 8 14.56 -20.14 -5.26
C GLU A 8 13.23 -19.41 -5.48
N ARG A 9 12.12 -20.15 -5.47
CA ARG A 9 10.77 -19.56 -5.54
C ARG A 9 10.51 -18.59 -4.38
N TRP A 10 10.74 -19.02 -3.14
CA TRP A 10 10.54 -18.16 -1.96
C TRP A 10 11.38 -16.89 -2.01
N LYS A 11 12.64 -17.03 -2.45
CA LYS A 11 13.54 -15.89 -2.61
C LYS A 11 13.05 -14.95 -3.71
N GLY A 12 12.63 -15.47 -4.87
CA GLY A 12 12.10 -14.66 -5.97
C GLY A 12 10.83 -13.88 -5.58
N GLU A 13 9.91 -14.52 -4.86
CA GLU A 13 8.69 -13.87 -4.35
C GLU A 13 9.03 -12.77 -3.33
N ALA A 14 9.96 -13.03 -2.41
CA ALA A 14 10.41 -12.06 -1.42
C ALA A 14 11.18 -10.87 -2.04
N ASP A 15 12.07 -11.12 -2.99
CA ASP A 15 12.84 -10.09 -3.71
C ASP A 15 11.89 -9.15 -4.47
N SER A 16 10.90 -9.71 -5.16
CA SER A 16 9.88 -8.94 -5.88
C SER A 16 9.03 -8.10 -4.93
N ALA A 17 8.61 -8.68 -3.80
CA ALA A 17 7.83 -7.98 -2.78
C ALA A 17 8.60 -6.82 -2.15
N LEU A 18 9.91 -6.95 -1.91
CA LEU A 18 10.75 -5.89 -1.36
C LEU A 18 10.90 -4.70 -2.32
N ILE A 19 11.17 -4.99 -3.59
CA ILE A 19 11.28 -3.94 -4.62
C ILE A 19 9.96 -3.17 -4.71
N PHE A 20 8.84 -3.89 -4.80
CA PHE A 20 7.53 -3.28 -4.86
C PHE A 20 7.21 -2.47 -3.60
N ALA A 21 7.41 -3.04 -2.41
CA ALA A 21 7.13 -2.36 -1.15
C ALA A 21 7.97 -1.08 -0.98
N GLY A 22 9.24 -1.09 -1.40
CA GLY A 22 10.11 0.08 -1.37
C GLY A 22 9.63 1.19 -2.31
N LEU A 23 9.37 0.85 -3.58
CA LEU A 23 8.87 1.81 -4.57
C LEU A 23 7.51 2.38 -4.16
N PHE A 24 6.60 1.52 -3.71
CA PHE A 24 5.26 1.92 -3.33
C PHE A 24 5.25 2.76 -2.04
N SER A 25 6.10 2.43 -1.07
CA SER A 25 6.28 3.24 0.14
C SER A 25 6.77 4.65 -0.17
N ALA A 26 7.65 4.83 -1.16
CA ALA A 26 8.08 6.16 -1.60
C ALA A 26 6.92 6.98 -2.16
N VAL A 27 6.06 6.36 -2.99
CA VAL A 27 4.85 7.02 -3.53
C VAL A 27 3.88 7.41 -2.40
N ILE A 28 3.64 6.51 -1.45
CA ILE A 28 2.79 6.78 -0.28
C ILE A 28 3.37 7.94 0.54
N MET A 29 4.68 7.96 0.78
CA MET A 29 5.34 9.02 1.56
C MET A 29 5.15 10.39 0.93
N VAL A 30 5.31 10.50 -0.40
CA VAL A 30 5.09 11.78 -1.11
C VAL A 30 3.64 12.24 -0.95
N SER A 31 2.67 11.34 -1.12
CA SER A 31 1.26 11.68 -0.89
C SER A 31 1.00 12.07 0.56
N PHE A 32 1.52 11.30 1.51
CA PHE A 32 1.35 11.50 2.95
C PHE A 32 1.86 12.87 3.42
N VAL A 33 3.03 13.29 2.97
CA VAL A 33 3.59 14.61 3.32
C VAL A 33 2.66 15.73 2.85
N GLU A 34 2.10 15.65 1.65
CA GLU A 34 1.18 16.69 1.15
C GLU A 34 -0.15 16.71 1.92
N SER A 35 -0.76 15.56 2.21
CA SER A 35 -1.99 15.51 3.02
C SER A 35 -1.77 15.89 4.48
N TYR A 36 -0.58 15.65 5.03
CA TYR A 36 -0.26 16.06 6.40
C TYR A 36 -0.22 17.58 6.54
N LYS A 37 0.22 18.31 5.50
CA LYS A 37 0.15 19.79 5.45
C LYS A 37 -1.27 20.33 5.42
N TRP A 38 -2.27 19.54 5.01
CA TRP A 38 -3.67 19.93 5.09
C TRP A 38 -4.25 19.74 6.50
N LEU A 39 -3.60 18.90 7.33
CA LEU A 39 -4.03 18.59 8.69
C LEU A 39 -3.40 19.54 9.72
N LEU A 40 -2.13 19.90 9.53
CA LEU A 40 -1.50 21.01 10.24
C LEU A 40 -1.96 22.31 9.57
N SER A 41 -2.36 23.31 10.35
CA SER A 41 -2.90 24.60 9.91
C SER A 41 -2.28 25.17 8.62
N PRO A 42 -3.04 25.93 7.82
CA PRO A 42 -2.56 26.51 6.55
C PRO A 42 -1.22 27.20 6.74
N ASP A 43 -0.35 27.01 5.75
CA ASP A 43 1.00 27.58 5.73
C ASP A 43 0.91 29.07 6.11
N SER A 44 1.87 29.56 6.89
CA SER A 44 1.89 30.95 7.35
C SER A 44 1.72 31.95 6.20
N ALA A 45 2.17 31.59 4.99
CA ALA A 45 1.94 32.32 3.76
C ALA A 45 0.45 32.37 3.35
N ASP A 46 -0.25 31.24 3.40
CA ASP A 46 -1.69 31.16 3.08
C ASP A 46 -2.54 31.90 4.12
N GLN A 47 -2.19 31.82 5.41
CA GLN A 47 -2.81 32.63 6.45
C GLN A 47 -2.57 34.12 6.23
N THR A 48 -1.37 34.49 5.78
CA THR A 48 -1.04 35.89 5.48
C THR A 48 -1.81 36.38 4.26
N VAL A 49 -1.99 35.56 3.22
CA VAL A 49 -2.82 35.88 2.05
C VAL A 49 -4.29 36.00 2.44
N GLU A 50 -4.80 35.11 3.28
CA GLU A 50 -6.17 35.18 3.80
C GLU A 50 -6.39 36.47 4.60
N LEU A 51 -5.48 36.80 5.53
CA LEU A 51 -5.51 38.04 6.30
C LEU A 51 -5.37 39.28 5.41
N LEU A 52 -4.47 39.28 4.42
CA LEU A 52 -4.33 40.37 3.45
C LEU A 52 -5.59 40.55 2.61
N THR A 53 -6.26 39.45 2.23
CA THR A 53 -7.53 39.48 1.51
C THR A 53 -8.64 40.05 2.39
N GLN A 54 -8.68 39.67 3.68
CA GLN A 54 -9.60 40.25 4.66
C GLN A 54 -9.34 41.75 4.87
N ILE A 55 -8.09 42.17 5.03
CA ILE A 55 -7.71 43.59 5.20
C ILE A 55 -8.03 44.39 3.93
N SER A 56 -7.71 43.86 2.76
CA SER A 56 -8.01 44.50 1.47
C SER A 56 -9.53 44.67 1.25
N GLY A 57 -10.33 43.66 1.64
CA GLY A 57 -11.79 43.71 1.56
C GLY A 57 -12.44 44.69 2.53
N GLN A 58 -11.74 45.07 3.61
CA GLN A 58 -12.20 46.09 4.56
C GLN A 58 -11.84 47.53 4.12
N LEU A 59 -11.02 47.70 3.07
CA LEU A 59 -10.35 48.97 2.79
C LEU A 59 -11.16 49.98 1.95
N PRO A 60 -12.22 49.59 1.21
CA PRO A 60 -13.17 50.59 0.72
C PRO A 60 -14.63 50.18 0.96
N ASN A 61 -15.24 50.93 1.88
CA ASN A 61 -16.66 51.01 2.20
C ASN A 61 -17.15 50.08 3.32
N HIS A 62 -17.58 50.74 4.40
CA HIS A 62 -18.09 50.20 5.65
C HIS A 62 -19.42 49.47 5.43
N THR A 63 -19.37 48.32 4.79
CA THR A 63 -20.50 47.41 4.65
C THR A 63 -20.06 46.05 5.15
N ASN A 64 -20.69 45.61 6.23
CA ASN A 64 -20.49 44.35 6.93
C ASN A 64 -20.30 43.17 5.96
N ALA A 65 -19.05 42.92 5.56
CA ALA A 65 -18.69 41.77 4.77
C ALA A 65 -18.68 40.58 5.72
N SER A 66 -19.75 39.79 5.71
CA SER A 66 -19.75 38.46 6.34
C SER A 66 -18.66 37.65 5.65
N VAL A 67 -17.58 37.41 6.40
CA VAL A 67 -16.43 36.61 5.97
C VAL A 67 -16.94 35.19 5.73
N LYS A 68 -17.07 34.80 4.46
CA LYS A 68 -17.23 33.40 4.10
C LYS A 68 -15.85 32.75 4.29
N SER A 69 -15.67 32.06 5.40
CA SER A 69 -14.58 31.11 5.58
C SER A 69 -14.57 30.18 4.38
N GLY A 70 -13.44 30.08 3.68
CA GLY A 70 -13.24 29.14 2.59
C GLY A 70 -13.57 27.71 3.03
N PRO A 71 -13.77 26.76 2.09
CA PRO A 71 -14.13 25.39 2.44
C PRO A 71 -13.03 24.77 3.31
N SER A 72 -13.24 24.76 4.62
CA SER A 72 -12.41 23.97 5.51
C SER A 72 -12.76 22.52 5.20
N VAL A 73 -11.83 21.77 4.62
CA VAL A 73 -11.96 20.31 4.59
C VAL A 73 -12.26 19.88 6.02
N GLY A 74 -13.41 19.24 6.22
CA GLY A 74 -13.87 18.88 7.56
C GLY A 74 -12.77 18.05 8.27
N PRO A 75 -12.51 18.30 9.57
CA PRO A 75 -11.45 17.61 10.31
C PRO A 75 -11.51 16.09 10.17
N THR A 76 -12.69 15.54 9.96
CA THR A 76 -12.95 14.11 9.81
C THR A 76 -12.49 13.53 8.48
N ALA A 77 -12.64 14.24 7.35
CA ALA A 77 -12.29 13.70 6.03
C ALA A 77 -10.76 13.60 5.84
N ALA A 78 -10.03 14.65 6.23
CA ALA A 78 -8.58 14.68 6.21
C ALA A 78 -7.97 13.61 7.14
N VAL A 79 -8.54 13.41 8.33
CA VAL A 79 -8.10 12.35 9.25
C VAL A 79 -8.28 10.96 8.63
N MET A 80 -9.41 10.70 7.96
CA MET A 80 -9.65 9.40 7.32
C MET A 80 -8.66 9.11 6.17
N VAL A 81 -8.32 10.10 5.34
CA VAL A 81 -7.34 9.96 4.26
C VAL A 81 -5.95 9.66 4.83
N ASN A 82 -5.50 10.46 5.80
CA ASN A 82 -4.20 10.26 6.44
C ASN A 82 -4.12 8.90 7.15
N LEU A 83 -5.19 8.46 7.81
CA LEU A 83 -5.24 7.14 8.43
C LEU A 83 -5.13 6.03 7.38
N ALA A 84 -5.85 6.12 6.27
CA ALA A 84 -5.77 5.13 5.18
C ALA A 84 -4.36 5.03 4.58
N TRP A 85 -3.70 6.17 4.34
CA TRP A 85 -2.32 6.20 3.83
C TRP A 85 -1.30 5.70 4.85
N PHE A 86 -1.48 6.04 6.13
CA PHE A 86 -0.66 5.49 7.20
C PHE A 86 -0.80 3.96 7.31
N SER A 87 -2.03 3.44 7.24
CA SER A 87 -2.28 2.00 7.22
C SER A 87 -1.63 1.32 6.01
N SER A 88 -1.72 1.94 4.83
CA SER A 88 -1.06 1.45 3.62
C SER A 88 0.47 1.37 3.80
N MET A 89 1.09 2.41 4.37
CA MET A 89 2.52 2.43 4.67
C MET A 89 2.92 1.35 5.69
N ALA A 90 2.15 1.15 6.74
CA ALA A 90 2.39 0.13 7.76
C ALA A 90 2.31 -1.30 7.17
N LEU A 91 1.40 -1.53 6.23
CA LEU A 91 1.29 -2.81 5.51
C LEU A 91 2.49 -3.04 4.57
N CYS A 92 3.02 -2.00 3.93
CA CYS A 92 4.27 -2.08 3.16
C CYS A 92 5.47 -2.45 4.04
N PHE A 93 5.59 -1.84 5.22
CA PHE A 93 6.65 -2.21 6.17
C PHE A 93 6.50 -3.64 6.66
N SER A 94 5.29 -4.06 6.97
CA SER A 94 5.00 -5.43 7.39
C SER A 94 5.37 -6.44 6.29
N CYS A 95 5.05 -6.14 5.02
CA CYS A 95 5.47 -6.92 3.86
C CYS A 95 7.00 -6.98 3.72
N SER A 96 7.70 -5.85 3.87
CA SER A 96 9.15 -5.78 3.79
C SER A 96 9.85 -6.61 4.88
N VAL A 97 9.36 -6.52 6.13
CA VAL A 97 9.86 -7.35 7.24
C VAL A 97 9.61 -8.84 6.96
N GLY A 98 8.43 -9.21 6.46
CA GLY A 98 8.12 -10.58 6.06
C GLY A 98 9.07 -11.10 4.97
N ALA A 99 9.28 -10.31 3.92
CA ALA A 99 10.15 -10.66 2.81
C ALA A 99 11.62 -10.86 3.25
N THR A 100 12.15 -9.94 4.06
CA THR A 100 13.51 -10.08 4.61
C THR A 100 13.67 -11.32 5.49
N LEU A 101 12.64 -11.68 6.27
CA LEU A 101 12.65 -12.90 7.07
C LEU A 101 12.67 -14.16 6.19
N ILE A 102 11.84 -14.20 5.14
CA ILE A 102 11.82 -15.30 4.17
C ILE A 102 13.19 -15.44 3.49
N GLN A 103 13.82 -14.35 3.08
CA GLN A 103 15.18 -14.37 2.53
C GLN A 103 16.21 -14.93 3.52
N GLN A 104 16.14 -14.55 4.80
CA GLN A 104 17.03 -15.06 5.83
C GLN A 104 16.84 -16.57 6.04
N TRP A 105 15.58 -17.03 6.07
CA TRP A 105 15.26 -18.45 6.19
C TRP A 105 15.71 -19.26 4.99
N ALA A 106 15.47 -18.76 3.78
CA ALA A 106 15.94 -19.32 2.51
C ALA A 106 17.46 -19.52 2.51
N ARG A 107 18.23 -18.48 2.87
CA ARG A 107 19.70 -18.57 2.98
C ARG A 107 20.13 -19.60 4.02
N ARG A 108 19.53 -19.58 5.22
CA ARG A 108 19.87 -20.52 6.30
C ARG A 108 19.58 -21.97 5.87
N TYR A 109 18.47 -22.20 5.19
CA TYR A 109 18.11 -23.52 4.67
C TYR A 109 19.15 -24.02 3.66
N LEU A 110 19.55 -23.20 2.69
CA LEU A 110 20.55 -23.58 1.68
C LEU A 110 21.90 -23.95 2.31
N VAL A 111 22.38 -23.16 3.28
CA VAL A 111 23.64 -23.43 3.98
C VAL A 111 23.57 -24.78 4.70
N LEU A 112 22.48 -25.07 5.42
CA LEU A 112 22.32 -26.34 6.12
C LEU A 112 22.23 -27.55 5.17
N MET A 113 21.67 -27.37 3.98
CA MET A 113 21.55 -28.45 2.99
C MET A 113 22.84 -28.72 2.21
N GLN A 114 23.89 -27.91 2.39
CA GLN A 114 25.22 -28.15 1.79
C GLN A 114 26.14 -28.98 2.70
N GLY A 115 25.83 -29.13 3.98
CA GLY A 115 26.66 -29.87 4.94
C GLY A 115 26.51 -31.40 4.87
N PRO A 116 27.44 -32.16 5.46
CA PRO A 116 27.38 -33.63 5.52
C PRO A 116 26.17 -34.14 6.30
N GLU A 117 25.65 -33.35 7.25
CA GLU A 117 24.48 -33.68 8.07
C GLU A 117 23.14 -33.55 7.33
N ARG A 118 23.15 -33.13 6.06
CA ARG A 118 21.96 -32.92 5.22
C ARG A 118 20.95 -34.06 5.31
N VAL A 119 21.42 -35.32 5.31
CA VAL A 119 20.55 -36.51 5.31
C VAL A 119 19.64 -36.55 6.56
N TYR A 120 20.16 -36.12 7.71
CA TYR A 120 19.43 -36.10 8.98
C TYR A 120 18.64 -34.79 9.18
N LEU A 121 19.21 -33.67 8.77
CA LEU A 121 18.59 -32.34 8.97
C LEU A 121 17.44 -32.06 8.00
N ARG A 122 17.46 -32.62 6.78
CA ARG A 122 16.44 -32.39 5.76
C ARG A 122 15.01 -32.72 6.21
N PRO A 123 14.70 -33.94 6.72
CA PRO A 123 13.35 -34.24 7.19
C PRO A 123 12.93 -33.37 8.37
N PHE A 124 13.85 -33.04 9.29
CA PHE A 124 13.59 -32.13 10.40
C PHE A 124 13.19 -30.73 9.91
N MET A 125 13.94 -30.18 8.96
CA MET A 125 13.67 -28.85 8.41
C MET A 125 12.40 -28.80 7.58
N LEU A 126 12.13 -29.80 6.74
CA LEU A 126 10.86 -29.88 6.00
C LEU A 126 9.65 -30.00 6.94
N ASN A 127 9.80 -30.76 8.02
CA ASN A 127 8.77 -30.81 9.06
C ASN A 127 8.61 -29.46 9.76
N GLY A 128 9.71 -28.75 10.01
CA GLY A 128 9.69 -27.36 10.50
C GLY A 128 8.95 -26.41 9.57
N VAL A 129 9.24 -26.45 8.26
CA VAL A 129 8.58 -25.64 7.23
C VAL A 129 7.05 -25.85 7.26
N ARG A 130 6.62 -27.11 7.37
CA ARG A 130 5.19 -27.45 7.46
C ARG A 130 4.59 -27.06 8.81
N LYS A 131 5.28 -27.30 9.92
CA LYS A 131 4.82 -26.98 11.28
C LYS A 131 4.64 -25.48 11.49
N PHE A 132 5.60 -24.68 11.02
CA PHE A 132 5.57 -23.22 11.12
C PHE A 132 4.84 -22.55 9.96
N GLN A 133 4.32 -23.33 9.00
CA GLN A 133 3.50 -22.84 7.90
C GLN A 133 4.20 -21.72 7.11
N VAL A 134 5.46 -21.94 6.71
CA VAL A 134 6.26 -20.93 6.00
C VAL A 134 5.55 -20.46 4.73
N GLU A 135 4.87 -21.38 4.02
CA GLU A 135 4.05 -21.04 2.85
C GLU A 135 2.92 -20.05 3.19
N ARG A 136 2.27 -20.20 4.35
CA ARG A 136 1.26 -19.24 4.82
C ARG A 136 1.86 -17.87 5.12
N THR A 137 3.08 -17.81 5.63
CA THR A 137 3.78 -16.53 5.85
C THR A 137 4.07 -15.82 4.53
N ILE A 138 4.48 -16.58 3.51
CA ILE A 138 4.72 -16.07 2.15
C ILE A 138 3.41 -15.56 1.53
N GLN A 139 2.31 -16.31 1.67
CA GLN A 139 0.99 -15.86 1.24
C GLN A 139 0.53 -14.59 1.97
N LEU A 140 0.71 -14.53 3.30
CA LEU A 140 0.32 -13.36 4.11
C LEU A 140 1.11 -12.10 3.70
N MET A 141 2.38 -12.26 3.34
CA MET A 141 3.19 -11.17 2.79
C MET A 141 2.56 -10.62 1.51
N GLY A 142 2.20 -11.49 0.55
CA GLY A 142 1.52 -11.08 -0.67
C GLY A 142 0.16 -10.40 -0.40
N ILE A 143 -0.64 -10.95 0.51
CA ILE A 143 -1.93 -10.37 0.91
C ILE A 143 -1.75 -8.99 1.55
N SER A 144 -0.73 -8.82 2.40
CA SER A 144 -0.40 -7.51 3.01
C SER A 144 -0.06 -6.48 1.94
N LEU A 145 0.68 -6.88 0.90
CA LEU A 145 1.04 -6.02 -0.22
C LEU A 145 -0.19 -5.56 -1.02
N HIS A 146 -1.06 -6.49 -1.41
CA HIS A 146 -2.30 -6.16 -2.13
C HIS A 146 -3.24 -5.29 -1.28
N SER A 147 -3.35 -5.59 0.03
CA SER A 147 -4.14 -4.79 0.95
C SER A 147 -3.62 -3.35 1.05
N SER A 148 -2.30 -3.16 1.05
CA SER A 148 -1.68 -1.84 1.05
C SER A 148 -2.10 -1.00 -0.17
N ILE A 149 -2.14 -1.61 -1.35
CA ILE A 149 -2.58 -0.95 -2.59
C ILE A 149 -4.05 -0.51 -2.49
N LEU A 150 -4.91 -1.37 -1.95
CA LEU A 150 -6.33 -1.06 -1.77
C LEU A 150 -6.54 0.12 -0.81
N PHE A 151 -5.87 0.12 0.34
CA PHE A 151 -5.95 1.23 1.30
C PHE A 151 -5.46 2.54 0.69
N TYR A 152 -4.37 2.51 -0.07
CA TYR A 152 -3.86 3.69 -0.76
C TYR A 152 -4.87 4.23 -1.80
N ALA A 153 -5.43 3.35 -2.64
CA ALA A 153 -6.40 3.71 -3.65
C ALA A 153 -7.65 4.38 -3.05
N VAL A 154 -8.16 3.84 -1.93
CA VAL A 154 -9.30 4.44 -1.20
C VAL A 154 -8.95 5.85 -0.71
N GLY A 155 -7.76 6.02 -0.12
CA GLY A 155 -7.30 7.34 0.33
C GLY A 155 -7.14 8.34 -0.83
N VAL A 156 -6.57 7.91 -1.95
CA VAL A 156 -6.41 8.75 -3.15
C VAL A 156 -7.76 9.16 -3.75
N LEU A 157 -8.71 8.23 -3.87
CA LEU A 157 -10.04 8.52 -4.38
C LEU A 157 -10.75 9.58 -3.54
N LYS A 158 -10.71 9.42 -2.21
CA LYS A 158 -11.31 10.38 -1.29
C LYS A 158 -10.60 11.75 -1.37
N PHE A 159 -9.27 11.74 -1.40
CA PHE A 159 -8.47 12.96 -1.53
C PHE A 159 -8.79 13.75 -2.81
N ILE A 160 -8.86 13.09 -3.96
CA ILE A 160 -9.15 13.76 -5.23
C ILE A 160 -10.61 14.24 -5.27
N LEU A 161 -11.56 13.45 -4.74
CA LEU A 161 -12.97 13.84 -4.68
C LEU A 161 -13.20 15.11 -3.85
N ASP A 162 -12.47 15.25 -2.74
CA ASP A 162 -12.55 16.43 -1.87
C ASP A 162 -11.96 17.69 -2.53
N ILE A 163 -10.97 17.54 -3.43
CA ILE A 163 -10.36 18.67 -4.18
C ILE A 163 -11.19 19.02 -5.41
N ASN A 164 -11.53 18.04 -6.24
CA ASN A 164 -12.25 18.24 -7.49
C ASN A 164 -13.06 17.00 -7.86
N THR A 165 -14.38 17.15 -7.84
CA THR A 165 -15.32 16.05 -8.07
C THR A 165 -15.18 15.44 -9.48
N MET A 166 -14.88 16.23 -10.51
CA MET A 166 -14.69 15.74 -11.88
C MET A 166 -13.44 14.86 -11.98
N LEU A 167 -12.31 15.31 -11.43
CA LEU A 167 -11.10 14.49 -11.35
C LEU A 167 -11.35 13.21 -10.54
N GLY A 168 -12.12 13.30 -9.45
CA GLY A 168 -12.46 12.15 -8.62
C GLY A 168 -13.25 11.08 -9.36
N PHE A 169 -14.25 11.45 -10.17
CA PHE A 169 -14.98 10.49 -11.00
C PHE A 169 -14.12 9.87 -12.08
N THR A 170 -13.20 10.63 -12.70
CA THR A 170 -12.26 10.05 -13.68
C THR A 170 -11.32 9.04 -13.03
N ALA A 171 -10.77 9.35 -11.86
CA ALA A 171 -9.94 8.43 -11.08
C ALA A 171 -10.72 7.18 -10.66
N LEU A 172 -11.98 7.33 -10.23
CA LEU A 172 -12.86 6.21 -9.91
C LEU A 172 -13.09 5.29 -11.11
N GLY A 173 -13.34 5.84 -12.29
CA GLY A 173 -13.50 5.06 -13.53
C GLY A 173 -12.25 4.23 -13.84
N ILE A 174 -11.06 4.82 -13.70
CA ILE A 174 -9.78 4.12 -13.90
C ILE A 174 -9.60 3.01 -12.86
N CYS A 175 -9.83 3.30 -11.57
CA CYS A 175 -9.72 2.31 -10.50
C CYS A 175 -10.70 1.15 -10.68
N LEU A 176 -11.94 1.42 -11.09
CA LEU A 176 -12.95 0.38 -11.35
C LEU A 176 -12.56 -0.47 -12.56
N MET A 177 -12.07 0.14 -13.64
CA MET A 177 -11.63 -0.59 -14.83
C MET A 177 -10.46 -1.54 -14.51
N LEU A 178 -9.43 -1.04 -13.82
CA LEU A 178 -8.29 -1.85 -13.39
C LEU A 178 -8.69 -2.92 -12.38
N GLY A 179 -9.55 -2.56 -11.42
CA GLY A 179 -10.08 -3.49 -10.42
C GLY A 179 -10.90 -4.61 -11.06
N LEU A 180 -11.73 -4.30 -12.05
CA LEU A 180 -12.50 -5.29 -12.79
C LEU A 180 -11.58 -6.24 -13.57
N MET A 181 -10.56 -5.70 -14.25
CA MET A 181 -9.55 -6.54 -14.92
C MET A 181 -8.83 -7.47 -13.94
N TYR A 182 -8.46 -6.97 -12.76
CA TYR A 182 -7.83 -7.78 -11.72
C TYR A 182 -8.75 -8.88 -11.18
N LEU A 183 -10.03 -8.56 -10.93
CA LEU A 183 -11.03 -9.54 -10.49
C LEU A 183 -11.29 -10.59 -11.56
N ILE A 184 -11.40 -10.19 -12.83
CA ILE A 184 -11.53 -11.13 -13.95
C ILE A 184 -10.33 -12.07 -13.94
N ALA A 185 -9.09 -11.57 -13.90
CA ALA A 185 -7.89 -12.41 -13.86
C ALA A 185 -7.84 -13.36 -12.65
N THR A 186 -8.37 -12.93 -11.49
CA THR A 186 -8.45 -13.71 -10.26
C THR A 186 -9.48 -14.85 -10.35
N PHE A 187 -10.64 -14.59 -10.94
CA PHE A 187 -11.74 -15.56 -11.02
C PHE A 187 -11.73 -16.40 -12.31
N LEU A 188 -11.02 -15.98 -13.35
CA LEU A 188 -10.89 -16.71 -14.62
C LEU A 188 -10.47 -18.19 -14.44
N PRO A 189 -9.48 -18.54 -13.59
CA PRO A 189 -9.11 -19.93 -13.38
C PRO A 189 -10.20 -20.79 -12.71
N LEU A 190 -11.24 -20.20 -12.11
CA LEU A 190 -12.38 -20.97 -11.58
C LEU A 190 -13.35 -21.44 -12.68
N PHE A 191 -13.37 -20.75 -13.82
CA PHE A 191 -14.26 -21.08 -14.95
C PHE A 191 -13.55 -21.87 -16.04
N PHE A 192 -12.24 -21.65 -16.20
CA PHE A 192 -11.41 -22.34 -17.19
C PHE A 192 -10.20 -23.00 -16.51
N PHE A 193 -10.24 -24.34 -16.43
CA PHE A 193 -9.17 -25.16 -15.84
C PHE A 193 -7.81 -25.04 -16.58
N ASP A 194 -7.81 -24.60 -17.84
CA ASP A 194 -6.59 -24.46 -18.66
C ASP A 194 -5.93 -23.07 -18.56
N CYS A 195 -6.35 -22.22 -17.61
CA CYS A 195 -5.89 -20.84 -17.54
C CYS A 195 -4.60 -20.69 -16.70
N PRO A 196 -3.52 -20.06 -17.23
CA PRO A 196 -2.24 -19.94 -16.52
C PRO A 196 -2.20 -18.81 -15.47
N TYR A 197 -3.30 -18.07 -15.24
CA TYR A 197 -3.33 -17.01 -14.24
C TYR A 197 -3.38 -17.61 -12.83
N SER A 198 -2.34 -17.35 -12.03
CA SER A 198 -2.33 -17.59 -10.59
C SER A 198 -2.22 -16.25 -9.89
N THR A 199 -3.30 -15.87 -9.21
CA THR A 199 -3.29 -14.75 -8.27
C THR A 199 -3.13 -15.32 -6.85
N PRO A 200 -2.64 -14.56 -5.87
CA PRO A 200 -2.49 -15.07 -4.50
C PRO A 200 -3.80 -15.51 -3.82
N TRP A 201 -4.96 -15.29 -4.46
CA TRP A 201 -6.29 -15.66 -4.00
C TRP A 201 -6.91 -16.85 -4.76
N SER A 202 -6.28 -17.32 -5.85
CA SER A 202 -6.71 -18.45 -6.70
C SER A 202 -5.75 -19.62 -6.57
#